data_AF-A0A9P6SJX0-F1
#
_entry.id   AF-A0A9P6SJX0-F1
#
_cell.length_a   1.000
_cell.length_b   1.000
_cell.length_c   1.000
_cell.angle_alpha   90.00
_cell.angle_beta   90.00
_cell.angle_gamma   90.00
#
_symmetry.space_group_name_H-M   'P 1'
#
loop_
_entity.id
_entity.type
_entity.pdbx_description
1 polymer ?
#
loop_
_entity_poly.entity_id
_entity_poly.type
_entity_poly.pdbx_seq_one_letter_code
_entity_poly.pdbx_strand_id
1 'polypeptide(L)'
;MRGNWYTREDRVLYVEYVGPTFDTLEMLLESGLDRLEALRDLEMIGFECINHQIGRAELDWMAKSWPKLRLMYGLDKERLYEIEYDKHRAALRRYFKRLRPDVDHDSLFKESIYVV
;
A
#
# COMPACT_ATOMS: atom_id res chain seq x y z
N MET A 1 7.00 7.73 -17.20
CA MET A 1 7.66 7.24 -15.97
C MET A 1 9.12 6.96 -16.29
N ARG A 2 10.07 7.58 -15.58
CA ARG A 2 11.49 7.20 -15.58
C ARG A 2 11.75 6.47 -14.27
N GLY A 3 11.70 5.14 -14.29
CA GLY A 3 12.15 4.32 -13.17
C GLY A 3 13.67 4.15 -13.23
N ASN A 4 14.35 4.23 -12.09
CA ASN A 4 15.73 3.83 -11.99
C ASN A 4 15.78 2.31 -11.87
N TRP A 5 16.53 1.66 -12.76
CA TRP A 5 16.71 0.21 -12.76
C TRP A 5 18.04 -0.10 -12.09
N TYR A 6 18.01 -0.93 -11.05
CA TYR A 6 19.23 -1.41 -10.39
C TYR A 6 19.42 -2.89 -10.66
N THR A 7 20.66 -3.28 -10.95
CA THR A 7 21.09 -4.68 -10.99
C THR A 7 21.81 -4.99 -9.69
N ARG A 8 21.20 -5.81 -8.83
CA ARG A 8 21.97 -6.56 -7.83
C ARG A 8 22.52 -7.81 -8.52
N GLU A 9 23.60 -8.40 -7.98
CA GLU A 9 24.45 -9.46 -8.57
C GLU A 9 23.71 -10.69 -9.15
N ASP A 10 22.40 -10.81 -8.96
CA ASP A 10 21.54 -11.94 -9.33
C ASP A 10 20.60 -11.70 -10.54
N ARG A 11 20.80 -10.64 -11.35
CA ARG A 11 20.00 -10.32 -12.56
C ARG A 11 18.49 -10.07 -12.34
N VAL A 12 18.06 -9.71 -11.14
CA VAL A 12 16.67 -9.33 -10.86
C VAL A 12 16.53 -7.81 -11.02
N LEU A 13 15.61 -7.36 -11.88
CA LEU A 13 15.35 -5.93 -12.13
C LEU A 13 14.31 -5.37 -11.14
N TYR A 14 14.74 -4.57 -10.17
CA TYR A 14 13.81 -3.96 -9.22
C TYR A 14 13.31 -2.60 -9.73
N VAL A 15 12.01 -2.35 -9.58
CA VAL A 15 11.43 -1.00 -9.73
C VAL A 15 11.44 -0.34 -8.36
N GLU A 16 12.32 0.64 -8.17
CA GLU A 16 12.21 1.56 -7.03
C GLU A 16 11.07 2.54 -7.33
N TYR A 17 10.05 2.56 -6.46
CA TYR A 17 9.02 3.60 -6.51
C TYR A 17 9.67 4.92 -6.15
N VAL A 18 10.00 5.70 -7.19
CA VAL A 18 10.39 7.10 -7.07
C VAL A 18 9.31 7.81 -6.26
N GLY A 19 9.70 8.81 -5.45
CA GLY A 19 8.83 9.52 -4.51
C GLY A 19 7.50 10.03 -5.11
N PRO A 20 6.60 10.58 -4.27
CA PRO A 20 5.25 10.95 -4.67
C PRO A 20 5.24 11.72 -5.99
N THR A 21 4.28 11.39 -6.87
CA THR A 21 4.11 12.10 -8.14
C THR A 21 3.86 13.58 -7.84
N PHE A 22 4.50 14.49 -8.57
CA PHE A 22 4.31 15.94 -8.38
C PHE A 22 2.80 16.30 -8.42
N ASP A 23 2.37 17.19 -7.52
CA ASP A 23 0.96 17.59 -7.31
C ASP A 23 -0.02 16.45 -6.95
N THR A 24 0.46 15.36 -6.34
CA THR A 24 -0.41 14.34 -5.73
C THR A 24 -0.48 14.48 -4.23
N LEU A 25 -1.67 14.22 -3.67
CA LEU A 25 -1.87 14.23 -2.22
C LEU A 25 -1.13 13.03 -1.61
N GLU A 26 -0.21 13.30 -0.69
CA GLU A 26 0.38 12.24 0.12
C GLU A 26 -0.69 11.61 1.01
N MET A 27 -0.61 10.30 1.24
CA MET A 27 -1.59 9.57 2.07
C MET A 27 -1.23 9.72 3.56
N LEU A 28 -1.02 10.96 4.01
CA LEU A 28 -0.65 11.33 5.38
C LEU A 28 -1.71 12.22 6.02
N LEU A 29 -1.80 12.16 7.35
CA LEU A 29 -2.72 13.04 8.08
C LEU A 29 -2.31 14.52 7.95
N GLU A 30 -1.01 14.82 7.97
CA GLU A 30 -0.48 16.18 7.84
C GLU A 30 -0.80 16.82 6.48
N SER A 31 -0.92 16.02 5.42
CA SER A 31 -1.27 16.46 4.07
C SER A 31 -2.78 16.48 3.82
N GLY A 32 -3.61 16.05 4.78
CA GLY A 32 -5.07 16.17 4.73
C GLY A 32 -5.84 14.88 4.42
N LEU A 33 -5.25 13.70 4.67
CA LEU A 33 -5.98 12.42 4.63
C LEU A 33 -7.24 12.45 5.52
N ASP A 34 -7.17 13.17 6.65
CA ASP A 34 -8.27 13.36 7.60
C ASP A 34 -9.54 13.95 6.97
N ARG A 35 -9.41 14.73 5.90
CA ARG A 35 -10.54 15.28 5.13
C ARG A 35 -11.45 14.21 4.52
N LEU A 36 -10.95 12.98 4.40
CA LEU A 36 -11.71 11.83 3.90
C LEU A 36 -12.51 11.12 5.00
N GLU A 37 -12.56 11.65 6.23
CA GLU A 37 -13.29 11.06 7.35
C GLU A 37 -14.79 10.84 7.04
N ALA A 38 -15.39 11.71 6.21
CA ALA A 38 -16.80 11.64 5.85
C ALA A 38 -17.16 10.39 5.00
N LEU A 39 -16.17 9.67 4.47
CA LEU A 39 -16.38 8.43 3.71
C LEU A 39 -16.73 7.24 4.63
N ARG A 40 -17.81 7.36 5.41
CA ARG A 40 -18.24 6.36 6.41
C ARG A 40 -18.64 5.02 5.79
N ASP A 41 -19.01 5.03 4.52
CA ASP A 41 -19.38 3.85 3.73
C ASP A 41 -18.23 3.31 2.87
N LEU A 42 -16.99 3.76 3.08
CA LEU A 42 -15.83 3.24 2.37
C LEU A 42 -15.60 1.77 2.74
N GLU A 43 -15.79 0.87 1.78
CA GLU A 43 -15.56 -0.57 1.97
C GLU A 43 -14.18 -1.03 1.49
N MET A 44 -13.55 -0.26 0.61
CA MET A 44 -12.32 -0.65 -0.07
C MET A 44 -11.42 0.55 -0.29
N ILE A 45 -10.12 0.38 -0.03
CA ILE A 45 -9.09 1.36 -0.39
C ILE A 45 -7.85 0.66 -0.96
N GLY A 46 -7.22 1.27 -1.95
CA GLY A 46 -5.99 0.76 -2.54
C GLY A 46 -4.98 1.87 -2.77
N PHE A 47 -3.74 1.58 -2.45
CA PHE A 47 -2.57 2.46 -2.65
C PHE A 47 -1.35 1.64 -3.10
N GLU A 48 -1.60 0.50 -3.75
CA GLU A 48 -0.58 -0.35 -4.35
C GLU A 48 0.12 0.38 -5.50
N CYS A 49 1.40 0.09 -5.72
CA CYS A 49 2.24 0.79 -6.68
C CYS A 49 2.45 2.29 -6.41
N ILE A 50 2.16 2.77 -5.20
CA ILE A 50 2.37 4.16 -4.79
C ILE A 50 3.34 4.17 -3.61
N ASN A 51 4.26 5.14 -3.59
CA ASN A 51 5.00 5.47 -2.38
C ASN A 51 4.10 6.32 -1.45
N HIS A 52 3.21 5.63 -0.72
CA HIS A 52 2.10 6.24 0.01
C HIS A 52 2.49 6.85 1.37
N GLN A 53 3.70 6.59 1.89
CA GLN A 53 4.19 7.06 3.20
C GLN A 53 3.34 6.71 4.46
N ILE A 54 2.16 6.07 4.30
CA ILE A 54 1.29 5.60 5.40
C ILE A 54 2.10 4.93 6.51
N GLY A 55 2.00 5.48 7.72
CA GLY A 55 2.57 4.94 8.94
C GLY A 55 1.48 4.42 9.89
N ARG A 56 1.85 4.22 11.16
CA ARG A 56 0.90 3.73 12.17
C ARG A 56 -0.17 4.74 12.53
N ALA A 57 0.15 6.04 12.53
CA ALA A 57 -0.80 7.09 12.87
C ALA A 57 -1.95 7.15 11.86
N GLU A 58 -1.62 7.05 10.58
CA GLU A 58 -2.59 6.98 9.48
C GLU A 58 -3.46 5.73 9.65
N LEU A 59 -2.86 4.58 9.94
CA LEU A 59 -3.60 3.33 10.18
C LEU A 59 -4.53 3.40 11.40
N ASP A 60 -4.11 4.00 12.50
CA ASP A 60 -4.96 4.22 13.68
C ASP A 60 -6.17 5.10 13.35
N TRP A 61 -5.93 6.15 12.54
CA TRP A 61 -7.00 7.01 12.05
C TRP A 61 -7.94 6.26 11.11
N MET A 62 -7.42 5.54 10.11
CA MET A 62 -8.23 4.77 9.15
C MET A 62 -9.14 3.75 9.86
N ALA A 63 -8.61 3.05 10.87
CA ALA A 63 -9.36 2.07 11.65
C ALA A 63 -10.59 2.67 12.34
N LYS A 64 -10.50 3.93 12.78
CA LYS A 64 -11.57 4.67 13.47
C LYS A 64 -12.51 5.37 12.47
N SER A 65 -11.95 5.96 11.43
CA SER A 65 -12.67 6.85 10.51
C SER A 65 -13.54 6.09 9.50
N TRP A 66 -13.10 4.90 9.08
CA TRP A 66 -13.76 4.08 8.06
C TRP A 66 -14.27 2.76 8.66
N PRO A 67 -15.42 2.78 9.36
CA PRO A 67 -15.93 1.61 10.08
C PRO A 67 -16.36 0.48 9.14
N LYS A 68 -16.75 0.79 7.90
CA LYS A 68 -17.14 -0.21 6.89
C LYS A 68 -16.00 -0.72 6.03
N LEU A 69 -14.76 -0.30 6.29
CA LEU A 69 -13.62 -0.79 5.53
C LEU A 69 -13.50 -2.31 5.69
N ARG A 70 -13.35 -3.03 4.58
CA ARG A 70 -13.27 -4.50 4.53
C ARG A 70 -12.09 -4.99 3.71
N LEU A 71 -11.59 -4.18 2.78
CA LEU A 71 -10.52 -4.59 1.88
C LEU A 71 -9.49 -3.47 1.68
N MET A 72 -8.21 -3.83 1.81
CA MET A 72 -7.09 -2.91 1.65
C MET A 72 -6.01 -3.47 0.73
N TYR A 73 -5.62 -2.69 -0.28
CA TYR A 73 -4.50 -3.00 -1.18
C TYR A 73 -3.30 -2.08 -0.91
N GLY A 74 -2.08 -2.61 -1.06
CA GLY A 74 -0.84 -1.83 -0.99
C GLY A 74 -0.02 -1.98 0.31
N LEU A 75 -0.52 -2.67 1.33
CA LEU A 75 0.29 -3.10 2.49
C LEU A 75 0.84 -4.52 2.38
N ASP A 76 0.30 -5.33 1.46
CA ASP A 76 0.79 -6.67 1.21
C ASP A 76 1.90 -6.67 0.15
N LYS A 77 2.57 -7.81 -0.02
CA LYS A 77 3.55 -8.01 -1.07
C LYS A 77 2.86 -7.76 -2.42
N GLU A 78 3.33 -6.76 -3.15
CA GLU A 78 2.95 -6.56 -4.53
C GLU A 78 3.34 -7.83 -5.29
N ARG A 79 2.37 -8.51 -5.90
CA ARG A 79 2.63 -9.79 -6.59
C ARG A 79 3.24 -9.58 -7.99
N LEU A 80 3.98 -8.50 -8.16
CA LEU A 80 4.77 -8.24 -9.35
C LEU A 80 6.07 -9.03 -9.25
N TYR A 81 6.50 -9.58 -10.39
CA TYR A 81 7.82 -10.19 -10.51
C TYR A 81 8.86 -9.10 -10.19
N GLU A 82 9.92 -9.45 -9.45
CA GLU A 82 11.06 -8.57 -9.21
C GLU A 82 10.84 -7.36 -8.28
N ILE A 83 9.83 -7.37 -7.40
CA ILE A 83 9.72 -6.37 -6.32
C ILE A 83 10.36 -6.90 -5.03
N GLU A 84 11.24 -6.11 -4.42
CA GLU A 84 11.90 -6.45 -3.17
C GLU A 84 10.87 -6.54 -2.03
N TYR A 85 11.08 -7.50 -1.12
CA TYR A 85 10.23 -7.64 0.05
C TYR A 85 10.35 -6.42 0.97
N ASP A 86 9.29 -5.62 1.03
CA ASP A 86 9.19 -4.49 1.95
C ASP A 86 8.83 -4.97 3.37
N LYS A 87 9.85 -5.12 4.21
CA LYS A 87 9.73 -5.47 5.63
C LYS A 87 8.89 -4.45 6.41
N HIS A 88 8.92 -3.18 6.01
CA HIS A 88 8.19 -2.12 6.68
C HIS A 88 6.69 -2.23 6.41
N ARG A 89 6.28 -2.37 5.15
CA ARG A 89 4.87 -2.62 4.78
C ARG A 89 4.33 -3.90 5.43
N ALA A 90 5.13 -4.96 5.46
CA ALA A 90 4.72 -6.18 6.15
C ALA A 90 4.49 -5.99 7.66
N ALA A 91 5.28 -5.14 8.32
CA ALA A 91 5.07 -4.79 9.73
C ALA A 91 3.80 -3.94 9.93
N LEU A 92 3.52 -3.01 9.02
CA LEU A 92 2.29 -2.20 9.01
C LEU A 92 1.04 -3.05 8.77
N ARG A 93 1.08 -4.01 7.84
CA ARG A 93 0.01 -4.99 7.63
C ARG A 93 -0.30 -5.76 8.91
N ARG A 94 0.73 -6.29 9.59
CA ARG A 94 0.55 -6.99 10.88
C ARG A 94 0.00 -6.07 11.97
N TYR A 95 0.38 -4.79 11.95
CA TYR A 95 -0.14 -3.79 12.87
C TYR A 95 -1.64 -3.58 12.63
N PHE A 96 -2.04 -3.29 11.39
CA PHE A 96 -3.43 -3.02 11.06
C PHE A 96 -4.33 -4.23 11.31
N LYS A 97 -3.85 -5.44 11.02
CA LYS A 97 -4.60 -6.67 11.30
C LYS A 97 -4.89 -6.90 12.79
N ARG A 98 -4.11 -6.30 13.71
CA ARG A 98 -4.43 -6.31 15.15
C ARG A 98 -5.53 -5.30 15.49
N LEU A 99 -5.61 -4.19 14.78
CA LEU A 99 -6.64 -3.15 14.98
C LEU A 99 -7.98 -3.55 14.36
N ARG A 100 -7.92 -4.08 13.14
CA ARG A 100 -9.06 -4.42 12.28
C ARG A 100 -8.86 -5.82 11.69
N PRO A 101 -9.03 -6.88 12.50
CA PRO A 101 -8.88 -8.27 12.04
C PRO A 101 -9.93 -8.66 10.97
N ASP A 102 -10.98 -7.86 10.83
CA ASP A 102 -12.05 -7.97 9.84
C ASP A 102 -11.68 -7.40 8.45
N VAL A 103 -10.57 -6.68 8.34
CA VAL A 103 -10.09 -6.13 7.07
C VAL A 103 -9.14 -7.11 6.39
N ASP A 104 -9.50 -7.50 5.17
CA ASP A 104 -8.65 -8.29 4.30
C ASP A 104 -7.59 -7.42 3.64
N HIS A 105 -6.40 -8.00 3.45
CA HIS A 105 -5.30 -7.39 2.74
C HIS A 105 -4.97 -8.26 1.53
N ASP A 106 -5.06 -7.68 0.32
CA ASP A 106 -4.80 -8.38 -0.93
C ASP A 106 -3.92 -7.54 -1.87
N SER A 107 -3.61 -8.09 -3.04
CA SER A 107 -2.91 -7.44 -4.14
C SER A 107 -3.83 -7.35 -5.36
N LEU A 108 -3.83 -6.19 -6.03
CA LEU A 108 -4.52 -5.95 -7.30
C LEU A 108 -3.97 -6.85 -8.42
N PHE A 109 -2.73 -7.31 -8.28
CA PHE A 109 -2.12 -8.27 -9.18
C PHE A 109 -2.42 -9.68 -8.68
N LYS A 110 -3.33 -10.37 -9.37
CA LYS A 110 -3.39 -11.83 -9.26
C LYS A 110 -2.17 -12.40 -9.96
N GLU A 111 -1.66 -13.53 -9.49
CA GLU A 111 -0.56 -14.24 -10.17
C GLU A 111 -0.93 -14.41 -11.64
N SER A 112 -0.28 -13.64 -12.51
CA SER A 112 -0.31 -13.89 -13.95
C SER A 112 0.43 -15.19 -14.16
N ILE A 113 -0.29 -16.31 -14.15
CA ILE A 113 0.22 -17.59 -14.61
C ILE A 113 0.50 -17.42 -16.11
N TYR A 114 1.70 -16.97 -16.45
CA TYR A 114 2.24 -17.24 -17.77
C TYR A 114 2.72 -18.68 -17.74
N VAL A 115 1.84 -19.59 -18.19
CA VAL A 115 2.28 -20.92 -18.63
C VAL A 115 3.17 -20.67 -19.84
N VAL A 116 4.48 -20.86 -19.65
CA VAL A 116 5.47 -20.88 -20.73
C VAL A 116 5.34 -22.19 -21.49
#